data_AF-A0A3P8S352-F1
#
_entry.id   AF-A0A3P8S352-F1
#
_cell.length_a   1.000
_cell.length_b   1.000
_cell.length_c   1.000
_cell.angle_alpha   90.00
_cell.angle_beta   90.00
_cell.angle_gamma   90.00
#
_symmetry.space_group_name_H-M   'P 1'
#
loop_
_entity.id
_entity.type
_entity.pdbx_description
1 polymer ?
#
loop_
_entity_poly.entity_id
_entity_poly.type
_entity_poly.pdbx_seq_one_letter_code
_entity_poly.pdbx_strand_id
1 'polypeptide(L)'
;MTMPALLSAALMLLLLPGTSWAVDRKPAPITVVVENTLLGTAPLTYTTDVVAYRGILLGALNRLMNSNQNFKFTYTEDPNYGPYLESVNGVAGNDKDHTYWELLVKKSDGQIIRPDVGIGCYIPSVNDHIILRFTTWFTYKKDPKYGSYLESVNGVAGNGKDLTYWELLIKTSDGHIISPDVGIGCYIPSVNDHIILRFTTW
;
A
#
# COMPACT_ATOMS: atom_id res chain seq x y z
N MET A 1 -22.38 21.45 70.06
CA MET A 1 -21.14 20.66 69.87
C MET A 1 -21.60 19.21 69.85
N THR A 2 -21.50 18.44 68.77
CA THR A 2 -20.29 18.03 68.03
C THR A 2 -20.62 17.64 66.57
N MET A 3 -19.56 17.55 65.76
CA MET A 3 -19.47 17.58 64.28
C MET A 3 -20.01 16.35 63.50
N PRO A 4 -20.27 16.50 62.18
CA PRO A 4 -20.99 15.53 61.35
C PRO A 4 -20.10 14.40 60.81
N ALA A 5 -20.68 13.21 60.73
CA ALA A 5 -20.11 12.03 60.10
C ALA A 5 -20.15 12.15 58.56
N LEU A 6 -19.11 12.71 57.95
CA LEU A 6 -19.00 12.80 56.48
C LEU A 6 -17.65 12.32 55.92
N LEU A 7 -16.73 11.82 56.75
CA LEU A 7 -15.39 11.42 56.28
C LEU A 7 -15.27 9.97 55.78
N SER A 8 -16.27 9.10 55.95
CA SER A 8 -16.06 7.66 55.69
C SER A 8 -16.37 7.19 54.27
N ALA A 9 -17.09 7.98 53.46
CA ALA A 9 -17.40 7.61 52.06
C ALA A 9 -16.31 8.04 51.07
N ALA A 10 -15.58 9.13 51.35
CA ALA A 10 -14.53 9.64 50.48
C ALA A 10 -13.27 8.75 50.49
N LEU A 11 -13.01 8.01 51.57
CA LEU A 11 -11.82 7.16 51.70
C LEU A 11 -11.96 5.80 51.00
N MET A 12 -13.19 5.33 50.75
CA MET A 12 -13.45 4.07 50.02
C MET A 12 -13.32 4.20 48.50
N LEU A 13 -13.45 5.42 47.94
CA LEU A 13 -13.24 5.67 46.51
C LEU A 13 -11.74 5.70 46.11
N LEU A 14 -10.83 5.80 47.08
CA LEU A 14 -9.38 5.77 46.86
C LEU A 14 -8.81 4.33 46.81
N LEU A 15 -9.63 3.31 47.06
CA LEU A 15 -9.25 1.90 47.09
C LEU A 15 -9.70 1.12 45.84
N LEU A 16 -10.19 1.81 44.80
CA LEU A 16 -10.22 1.20 43.47
C LEU A 16 -8.76 1.03 43.06
N PRO A 17 -8.23 -0.22 42.94
CA PRO A 17 -6.94 -0.41 42.32
C PRO A 17 -7.06 0.27 40.96
N GLY A 18 -6.33 1.37 40.79
CA GLY A 18 -6.23 2.02 39.50
C GLY A 18 -5.77 0.91 38.56
N THR A 19 -6.67 0.41 37.72
CA THR A 19 -6.29 -0.46 36.64
C THR A 19 -5.35 0.40 35.83
N SER A 20 -4.06 0.11 35.98
CA SER A 20 -3.04 0.69 35.15
C SER A 20 -3.39 0.21 33.75
N TRP A 21 -4.08 1.06 32.99
CA TRP A 21 -4.11 1.01 31.54
C TRP A 21 -2.70 1.38 31.04
N ALA A 22 -1.68 0.69 31.52
CA ALA A 22 -0.40 0.63 30.89
C ALA A 22 -0.63 -0.15 29.60
N VAL A 23 -1.13 0.56 28.59
CA VAL A 23 -1.08 0.06 27.21
C VAL A 23 0.37 -0.32 26.98
N ASP A 24 0.63 -1.59 26.73
CA ASP A 24 1.98 -2.10 26.51
C ASP A 24 2.59 -1.32 25.35
N ARG A 25 3.47 -0.35 25.68
CA ARG A 25 4.11 0.55 24.72
C ARG A 25 5.36 -0.10 24.11
N LYS A 26 5.47 -1.42 24.21
CA LYS A 26 6.64 -2.14 23.71
C LYS A 26 6.71 -1.95 22.20
N PRO A 27 7.83 -1.45 21.67
CA PRO A 27 8.02 -1.39 20.23
C PRO A 27 7.90 -2.78 19.64
N ALA A 28 7.13 -2.91 18.56
CA ALA A 28 6.98 -4.17 17.84
C ALA A 28 7.86 -4.18 16.60
N PRO A 29 8.44 -5.33 16.23
CA PRO A 29 9.14 -5.45 14.97
C PRO A 29 8.15 -5.42 13.81
N ILE A 30 8.59 -4.84 12.70
CA ILE A 30 7.93 -5.02 11.40
C ILE A 30 8.95 -5.59 10.40
N THR A 31 8.42 -6.31 9.42
CA THR A 31 9.21 -6.79 8.29
C THR A 31 8.98 -5.86 7.11
N VAL A 32 10.05 -5.45 6.44
CA VAL A 32 10.02 -4.69 5.19
C VAL A 32 10.58 -5.57 4.08
N VAL A 33 9.76 -5.85 3.08
CA VAL A 33 10.09 -6.63 1.88
C VAL A 33 10.22 -5.65 0.72
N VAL A 34 11.34 -5.71 0.01
CA VAL A 34 11.59 -4.93 -1.22
C VAL A 34 11.54 -5.90 -2.39
N GLU A 35 10.56 -5.71 -3.27
CA GLU A 35 10.33 -6.54 -4.45
C GLU A 35 10.48 -5.70 -5.71
N ASN A 36 11.16 -6.22 -6.73
CA ASN A 36 11.18 -5.62 -8.06
C ASN A 36 10.61 -6.63 -9.06
N THR A 37 9.36 -6.42 -9.47
CA THR A 37 8.65 -7.35 -10.36
C THR A 37 9.13 -7.27 -11.81
N LEU A 38 9.85 -6.20 -12.18
CA LEU A 38 10.30 -5.96 -13.55
C LEU A 38 11.63 -6.67 -13.85
N LEU A 39 12.47 -6.86 -12.83
CA LEU A 39 13.78 -7.53 -12.97
C LEU A 39 13.73 -9.02 -12.61
N GLY A 40 12.62 -9.53 -12.08
CA GLY A 40 12.47 -10.94 -11.68
C GLY A 40 13.43 -11.38 -10.59
N THR A 41 14.02 -10.43 -9.84
CA THR A 41 14.97 -10.69 -8.77
C THR A 41 14.25 -11.17 -7.51
N ALA A 42 14.91 -12.04 -6.74
CA ALA A 42 14.39 -12.47 -5.44
C ALA A 42 14.13 -11.26 -4.52
N PRO A 43 12.97 -11.20 -3.82
CA PRO A 43 12.69 -10.11 -2.89
C PRO A 43 13.72 -10.04 -1.77
N LEU A 44 14.10 -8.82 -1.38
CA LEU A 44 14.96 -8.57 -0.23
C LEU A 44 14.11 -8.36 1.01
N THR A 45 14.50 -8.97 2.13
CA THR A 45 13.78 -8.86 3.39
C THR A 45 14.64 -8.20 4.45
N TYR A 46 14.07 -7.21 5.11
CA TYR A 46 14.67 -6.46 6.20
C TYR A 46 13.76 -6.53 7.42
N THR A 47 14.34 -6.56 8.60
CA THR A 47 13.61 -6.47 9.85
C THR A 47 14.05 -5.20 10.55
N THR A 48 13.09 -4.44 11.07
CA THR A 48 13.38 -3.34 11.98
C THR A 48 12.64 -3.60 13.28
N ASP A 49 13.40 -3.68 14.36
CA ASP A 49 12.86 -3.52 15.69
C ASP A 49 12.51 -2.03 15.82
N VAL A 50 11.33 -1.71 16.34
CA VAL A 50 10.84 -0.35 16.63
C VAL A 50 9.95 0.27 15.56
N VAL A 51 8.67 -0.08 15.60
CA VAL A 51 7.61 0.92 15.45
C VAL A 51 7.18 1.33 16.87
N ALA A 52 7.39 2.59 17.23
CA ALA A 52 6.82 3.14 18.46
C ALA A 52 5.30 2.94 18.43
N TYR A 53 4.64 2.77 19.59
CA TYR A 53 3.19 2.63 19.63
C TYR A 53 2.50 3.74 18.81
N ARG A 54 1.72 3.34 17.78
CA ARG A 54 1.06 4.22 16.79
C ARG A 54 1.99 5.06 15.90
N GLY A 55 3.24 4.65 15.75
CA GLY A 55 4.19 5.27 14.83
C GLY A 55 3.83 4.99 13.37
N ILE A 56 4.01 5.98 12.52
CA ILE A 56 3.81 5.86 11.07
C ILE A 56 4.96 5.09 10.40
N LEU A 57 4.69 4.51 9.23
CA LEU A 57 5.63 3.73 8.44
C LEU A 57 6.88 4.52 8.05
N LEU A 58 6.75 5.78 7.66
CA LEU A 58 7.89 6.64 7.35
C LEU A 58 8.91 6.70 8.49
N GLY A 59 8.44 6.77 9.74
CA GLY A 59 9.31 6.73 10.90
C GLY A 59 10.06 5.40 11.05
N ALA A 60 9.39 4.29 10.69
CA ALA A 60 10.01 2.96 10.71
C ALA A 60 11.04 2.80 9.58
N LEU A 61 10.74 3.26 8.37
CA LEU A 61 11.68 3.23 7.24
C LEU A 61 12.93 4.07 7.52
N ASN A 62 12.78 5.26 8.12
CA ASN A 62 13.91 6.09 8.55
C ASN A 62 14.81 5.37 9.57
N ARG A 63 14.21 4.69 10.55
CA ARG A 63 14.99 3.90 11.52
C ARG A 63 15.70 2.72 10.85
N LEU A 64 15.02 2.02 9.95
CA LEU A 64 15.62 0.92 9.20
C LEU A 64 16.83 1.41 8.39
N MET A 65 16.69 2.50 7.63
CA MET A 65 17.77 3.10 6.85
C MET A 65 18.96 3.54 7.73
N ASN A 66 18.69 4.08 8.92
CA ASN A 66 19.75 4.45 9.87
C ASN A 66 20.48 3.25 10.47
N SER A 67 19.78 2.14 10.70
CA SER A 67 20.34 0.92 11.29
C SER A 67 20.96 -0.05 10.28
N ASN A 68 20.60 0.04 9.01
CA ASN A 68 20.97 -0.92 7.98
C ASN A 68 21.44 -0.21 6.71
N GLN A 69 22.75 -0.22 6.46
CA GLN A 69 23.38 0.45 5.32
C GLN A 69 22.94 -0.10 3.94
N ASN A 70 22.38 -1.32 3.91
CA ASN A 70 21.88 -1.97 2.71
C ASN A 70 20.40 -1.65 2.43
N PHE A 71 19.75 -0.86 3.28
CA PHE A 71 18.42 -0.32 3.03
C PHE A 71 18.52 1.19 2.87
N LYS A 72 18.16 1.70 1.69
CA LYS A 72 18.09 3.13 1.42
C LYS A 72 16.77 3.45 0.76
N PHE A 73 16.19 4.59 1.06
CA PHE A 73 15.02 5.09 0.34
C PHE A 73 15.05 6.61 0.24
N THR A 74 14.37 7.14 -0.77
CA THR A 74 14.10 8.59 -0.90
C THR A 74 12.60 8.80 -1.03
N TYR A 75 12.17 9.99 -0.61
CA TYR A 75 10.80 10.43 -0.79
C TYR A 75 10.79 11.93 -1.07
N THR A 76 9.75 12.39 -1.76
CA THR A 76 9.47 13.79 -1.99
C THR A 76 8.24 14.20 -1.19
N GLU A 77 8.20 15.43 -0.71
CA GLU A 77 7.02 15.97 -0.04
C GLU A 77 6.06 16.53 -1.09
N ASP A 78 4.90 15.90 -1.25
CA ASP A 78 3.80 16.46 -2.01
C ASP A 78 2.97 17.40 -1.11
N PRO A 79 2.68 18.65 -1.55
CA PRO A 79 1.96 19.61 -0.72
C PRO A 79 0.51 19.22 -0.39
N ASN A 80 -0.09 18.31 -1.15
CA ASN A 80 -1.47 17.85 -0.96
C ASN A 80 -1.54 16.47 -0.31
N TYR A 81 -0.58 15.58 -0.59
CA TYR A 81 -0.61 14.17 -0.20
C TYR A 81 0.47 13.76 0.79
N GLY A 82 1.47 14.61 1.04
CA GLY A 82 2.60 14.34 1.93
C GLY A 82 3.68 13.46 1.28
N PRO A 83 4.42 12.67 2.08
CA PRO A 83 5.57 11.89 1.61
C PRO A 83 5.23 10.85 0.53
N TYR A 84 5.70 11.10 -0.69
CA TYR A 84 5.64 10.17 -1.82
C TYR A 84 6.93 9.35 -1.93
N LEU A 85 6.83 8.03 -1.88
CA LEU A 85 7.99 7.13 -1.98
C LEU A 85 8.56 7.15 -3.40
N GLU A 86 9.77 7.70 -3.54
CA GLU A 86 10.38 7.96 -4.84
C GLU A 86 11.34 6.84 -5.25
N SER A 87 12.22 6.41 -4.34
CA SER A 87 13.19 5.34 -4.61
C SER A 87 13.40 4.42 -3.42
N VAL A 88 13.76 3.18 -3.70
CA VAL A 88 14.26 2.20 -2.72
C VAL A 88 15.49 1.51 -3.30
N ASN A 89 16.56 1.42 -2.51
CA ASN A 89 17.84 0.81 -2.86
C ASN A 89 18.41 1.29 -4.21
N GLY A 90 18.23 2.57 -4.53
CA GLY A 90 18.76 3.20 -5.74
C GLY A 90 17.92 3.01 -7.00
N VAL A 91 16.76 2.34 -6.92
CA VAL A 91 15.81 2.22 -8.03
C VAL A 91 14.68 3.23 -7.79
N ALA A 92 14.57 4.22 -8.68
CA ALA A 92 13.55 5.26 -8.61
C ALA A 92 12.39 4.98 -9.56
N GLY A 93 11.19 5.45 -9.19
CA GLY A 93 10.07 5.56 -10.12
C GLY A 93 10.38 6.50 -11.29
N ASN A 94 9.71 6.30 -12.41
CA ASN A 94 9.90 7.09 -13.61
C ASN A 94 8.57 7.23 -14.36
N ASP A 95 8.12 8.47 -14.51
CA ASP A 95 6.84 8.81 -15.16
C ASP A 95 6.81 8.46 -16.65
N LYS A 96 7.94 8.58 -17.37
CA LYS A 96 7.99 8.22 -18.80
C LYS A 96 7.88 6.71 -19.00
N ASP A 97 8.47 5.95 -18.07
CA ASP A 97 8.44 4.49 -18.08
C ASP A 97 7.22 3.94 -17.33
N HIS A 98 6.37 4.82 -16.79
CA HIS A 98 5.20 4.49 -15.98
C HIS A 98 5.52 3.53 -14.81
N THR A 99 6.66 3.73 -14.16
CA THR A 99 7.13 2.90 -13.03
C THR A 99 7.03 3.63 -11.70
N TYR A 100 6.71 2.91 -10.63
CA TYR A 100 6.55 3.47 -9.29
C TYR A 100 6.76 2.42 -8.20
N TRP A 101 6.85 2.89 -6.95
CA TRP A 101 6.85 2.04 -5.75
C TRP A 101 5.45 1.93 -5.16
N GLU A 102 4.89 0.74 -5.20
CA GLU A 102 3.61 0.38 -4.59
C GLU A 102 3.81 -0.03 -3.13
N LEU A 103 2.96 0.50 -2.23
CA LEU A 103 2.86 0.05 -0.86
C LEU A 103 1.78 -1.03 -0.73
N LEU A 104 2.20 -2.23 -0.34
CA LEU A 104 1.32 -3.32 0.05
C LEU A 104 1.62 -3.76 1.47
N VAL A 105 0.64 -4.37 2.12
CA VAL A 105 0.80 -4.90 3.47
C VAL A 105 0.19 -6.28 3.54
N LYS A 106 0.99 -7.26 3.91
CA LYS A 106 0.50 -8.57 4.31
C LYS A 106 0.18 -8.54 5.80
N LYS A 107 -1.10 -8.73 6.12
CA LYS A 107 -1.65 -8.83 7.46
C LYS A 107 -1.34 -10.18 8.10
N SER A 108 -1.51 -10.27 9.41
CA SER A 108 -1.24 -11.48 10.20
C SER A 108 -2.10 -12.68 9.81
N ASP A 109 -3.28 -12.44 9.23
CA ASP A 109 -4.17 -13.47 8.67
C ASP A 109 -3.75 -13.94 7.26
N GLY A 110 -2.67 -13.36 6.72
CA GLY A 110 -2.14 -13.66 5.40
C GLY A 110 -2.74 -12.83 4.26
N GLN A 111 -3.78 -12.02 4.52
CA GLN A 111 -4.36 -11.15 3.51
C GLN A 111 -3.37 -10.06 3.11
N ILE A 112 -3.23 -9.83 1.80
CA ILE A 112 -2.46 -8.70 1.27
C ILE A 112 -3.45 -7.59 0.95
N ILE A 113 -3.23 -6.41 1.52
CA ILE A 113 -4.00 -5.21 1.25
C ILE A 113 -3.10 -4.14 0.62
N ARG A 114 -3.72 -3.26 -0.17
CA ARG A 114 -3.14 -1.99 -0.59
C ARG A 114 -3.77 -0.89 0.26
N PRO A 115 -3.02 -0.25 1.18
CA PRO A 115 -3.56 0.85 1.95
C PRO A 115 -4.05 1.99 1.05
N ASP A 116 -5.08 2.69 1.49
CA ASP A 116 -5.59 3.93 0.88
C ASP A 116 -4.78 5.17 1.27
N VAL A 117 -3.66 4.97 2.00
CA VAL A 117 -2.76 6.01 2.48
C VAL A 117 -1.30 5.67 2.16
N GLY A 118 -0.47 6.72 2.04
CA GLY A 118 0.97 6.58 1.79
C GLY A 118 1.80 6.25 3.04
N ILE A 119 3.12 6.15 2.85
CA ILE A 119 4.09 5.83 3.92
C ILE A 119 4.09 6.85 5.06
N GLY A 120 3.66 8.10 4.81
CA GLY A 120 3.56 9.15 5.81
C GLY A 120 2.37 9.00 6.77
N CYS A 121 1.35 8.22 6.42
CA CYS A 121 0.12 8.10 7.21
C CYS A 121 -0.16 6.67 7.66
N TYR A 122 0.36 5.68 6.94
CA TYR A 122 0.16 4.28 7.30
C TYR A 122 0.76 3.98 8.67
N ILE A 123 -0.03 3.40 9.59
CA ILE A 123 0.40 2.95 10.92
C ILE A 123 0.48 1.43 10.88
N PRO A 124 1.69 0.83 10.88
CA PRO A 124 1.85 -0.62 10.90
C PRO A 124 1.31 -1.25 12.18
N SER A 125 0.66 -2.40 12.02
CA SER A 125 0.33 -3.30 13.14
C SER A 125 1.50 -4.23 13.45
N VAL A 126 1.49 -4.81 14.65
CA VAL A 126 2.43 -5.86 15.04
C VAL A 126 2.39 -7.00 14.03
N ASN A 127 3.57 -7.46 13.59
CA ASN A 127 3.74 -8.52 12.59
C ASN A 127 3.20 -8.22 11.19
N ASP A 128 2.89 -6.95 10.87
CA ASP A 128 2.66 -6.58 9.47
C ASP A 128 3.95 -6.82 8.65
N HIS A 129 3.79 -7.41 7.46
CA HIS A 129 4.86 -7.41 6.45
C HIS A 129 4.55 -6.28 5.48
N ILE A 130 5.34 -5.21 5.57
CA ILE A 130 5.33 -4.11 4.62
C ILE A 130 6.03 -4.60 3.35
N ILE A 131 5.39 -4.44 2.21
CA ILE A 131 5.94 -4.80 0.90
C ILE A 131 6.03 -3.51 0.09
N LEU A 132 7.25 -3.10 -0.22
CA LEU A 132 7.56 -2.03 -1.16
C LEU A 132 7.86 -2.70 -2.50
N ARG A 133 6.92 -2.59 -3.44
CA ARG A 133 7.00 -3.26 -4.74
C ARG A 133 7.26 -2.26 -5.86
N PHE A 134 8.38 -2.41 -6.56
CA PHE A 134 8.63 -1.68 -7.79
C PHE A 134 7.87 -2.33 -8.94
N THR A 135 6.97 -1.57 -9.56
CA THR A 135 6.05 -2.05 -10.59
C THR A 135 5.69 -0.94 -11.58
N THR A 136 4.86 -1.26 -12.58
CA THR A 136 4.32 -0.32 -13.57
C THR A 136 2.87 0.06 -13.27
N TRP A 137 2.41 1.20 -13.81
CA TRP A 137 1.01 1.65 -13.69
C TRP A 137 0.02 0.61 -14.21
N PHE A 138 0.39 -0.14 -15.24
CA PHE A 138 -0.44 -1.20 -15.81
C PHE A 138 0.30 -2.52 -15.70
N THR A 139 -0.38 -3.59 -15.28
CA THR A 139 0.13 -4.96 -15.39
C THR A 139 -0.77 -5.74 -16.33
N TYR A 140 -0.19 -6.63 -17.13
CA TYR A 140 -0.94 -7.51 -18.02
C TYR A 140 -0.59 -8.97 -17.74
N LYS A 141 -1.59 -9.84 -17.91
CA LYS A 141 -1.41 -11.29 -17.86
C LYS A 141 -1.67 -11.87 -19.23
N LYS A 142 -0.92 -12.92 -19.57
CA LYS A 142 -1.13 -13.74 -20.75
C LYS A 142 -1.73 -15.06 -20.33
N ASP A 143 -2.98 -15.30 -20.70
CA ASP A 143 -3.67 -16.57 -20.49
C ASP A 143 -3.69 -17.40 -21.78
N PRO A 144 -3.43 -18.72 -21.72
CA PRO A 144 -3.43 -19.57 -22.92
C PRO A 144 -4.76 -19.63 -23.66
N LYS A 145 -5.89 -19.46 -22.95
CA LYS A 145 -7.25 -19.53 -23.48
C LYS A 145 -7.79 -18.17 -23.89
N TYR A 146 -7.50 -17.12 -23.12
CA TYR A 146 -8.08 -15.78 -23.30
C TYR A 146 -7.13 -14.73 -23.89
N GLY A 147 -5.86 -15.07 -24.11
CA GLY A 147 -4.87 -14.14 -24.63
C GLY A 147 -4.37 -13.14 -23.58
N SER A 148 -3.89 -11.98 -24.02
CA SER A 148 -3.37 -10.93 -23.12
C SER A 148 -4.48 -10.00 -22.63
N TYR A 149 -4.57 -9.79 -21.32
CA TYR A 149 -5.52 -8.87 -20.69
C TYR A 149 -4.85 -8.01 -19.61
N LEU A 150 -5.44 -6.86 -19.30
CA LEU A 150 -5.04 -6.03 -18.17
C LEU A 150 -5.36 -6.75 -16.87
N GLU A 151 -4.32 -7.06 -16.10
CA GLU A 151 -4.47 -7.57 -14.75
C GLU A 151 -4.80 -6.43 -13.78
N SER A 152 -4.10 -5.30 -13.90
CA SER A 152 -4.36 -4.12 -13.07
C SER A 152 -4.05 -2.82 -13.80
N VAL A 153 -4.73 -1.75 -13.36
CA VAL A 153 -4.48 -0.37 -13.77
C VAL A 153 -4.37 0.49 -12.52
N ASN A 154 -3.28 1.22 -12.40
CA ASN A 154 -2.83 1.92 -11.19
C ASN A 154 -2.88 1.04 -9.93
N GLY A 155 -2.60 -0.26 -10.13
CA GLY A 155 -2.65 -1.34 -9.13
C GLY A 155 -4.04 -1.69 -8.58
N VAL A 156 -5.12 -1.20 -9.19
CA VAL A 156 -6.45 -1.76 -8.99
C VAL A 156 -6.57 -2.98 -9.89
N ALA A 157 -6.71 -4.17 -9.31
CA ALA A 157 -6.80 -5.43 -10.05
C ALA A 157 -8.25 -5.90 -10.20
N GLY A 158 -8.54 -6.61 -11.30
CA GLY A 158 -9.79 -7.37 -11.43
C GLY A 158 -9.82 -8.56 -10.47
N ASN A 159 -11.00 -8.97 -10.04
CA ASN A 159 -11.22 -10.11 -9.17
C ASN A 159 -12.22 -11.09 -9.80
N GLY A 160 -11.78 -12.32 -10.08
CA GLY A 160 -12.63 -13.36 -10.64
C GLY A 160 -13.77 -13.83 -9.72
N LYS A 161 -13.66 -13.67 -8.39
CA LYS A 161 -14.75 -13.96 -7.46
C LYS A 161 -15.83 -12.87 -7.48
N ASP A 162 -15.40 -11.62 -7.59
CA ASP A 162 -16.31 -10.46 -7.61
C ASP A 162 -16.72 -10.09 -9.05
N LEU A 163 -16.29 -10.89 -10.03
CA LEU A 163 -16.50 -10.69 -11.46
C LEU A 163 -16.10 -9.29 -11.96
N THR A 164 -15.08 -8.68 -11.34
CA THR A 164 -14.54 -7.38 -11.75
C THR A 164 -13.37 -7.52 -12.71
N TYR A 165 -13.30 -6.65 -13.72
CA TYR A 165 -12.23 -6.67 -14.71
C TYR A 165 -12.00 -5.28 -15.34
N TRP A 166 -10.87 -5.15 -16.03
CA TRP A 166 -10.54 -4.00 -16.87
C TRP A 166 -10.92 -4.28 -18.32
N GLU A 167 -11.72 -3.40 -18.90
CA GLU A 167 -12.06 -3.40 -20.32
C GLU A 167 -11.31 -2.28 -21.04
N LEU A 168 -10.81 -2.60 -22.24
CA LEU A 168 -10.30 -1.63 -23.20
C LEU A 168 -11.48 -1.12 -24.04
N LEU A 169 -11.69 0.20 -24.05
CA LEU A 169 -12.62 0.87 -24.92
C LEU A 169 -11.85 1.89 -25.76
N ILE A 170 -12.35 2.17 -26.95
CA ILE A 170 -11.76 3.14 -27.87
C ILE A 170 -12.83 4.15 -28.21
N LYS A 171 -12.53 5.42 -27.96
CA LYS A 171 -13.30 6.50 -28.56
C LYS A 171 -12.64 6.87 -29.89
N THR A 172 -13.31 6.52 -30.98
CA THR A 172 -12.86 6.78 -32.35
C THR A 172 -12.96 8.26 -32.68
N SER A 173 -12.30 8.67 -33.77
CA SER A 173 -12.23 10.08 -34.20
C SER A 173 -13.60 10.72 -34.50
N ASP A 174 -14.61 9.93 -34.84
CA ASP A 174 -16.00 10.34 -35.05
C ASP A 174 -16.82 10.38 -33.75
N GLY A 175 -16.22 10.06 -32.61
CA GLY A 175 -16.79 10.18 -31.27
C GLY A 175 -17.51 8.93 -30.76
N HIS A 176 -17.62 7.86 -31.54
CA HIS A 176 -18.19 6.59 -31.08
C HIS A 176 -17.27 5.89 -30.08
N ILE A 177 -17.86 5.18 -29.12
CA ILE A 177 -17.12 4.31 -28.19
C ILE A 177 -17.33 2.87 -28.63
N ILE A 178 -16.24 2.18 -28.92
CA ILE A 178 -16.24 0.77 -29.31
C ILE A 178 -15.41 -0.05 -28.34
N SER A 179 -15.80 -1.31 -28.13
CA SER A 179 -14.94 -2.32 -27.53
C SER A 179 -14.24 -3.04 -28.70
N PRO A 180 -12.91 -3.06 -28.77
CA PRO A 180 -12.21 -3.74 -29.86
C PRO A 180 -12.46 -5.24 -29.79
N ASP A 181 -12.67 -5.87 -30.95
CA ASP A 181 -12.81 -7.33 -31.08
C ASP A 181 -11.52 -8.09 -30.72
N VAL A 182 -10.43 -7.36 -30.50
CA VAL A 182 -9.12 -7.86 -30.10
C VAL A 182 -8.78 -7.41 -28.69
N GLY A 183 -8.18 -8.31 -27.89
CA GLY A 183 -7.69 -7.97 -26.56
C GLY A 183 -6.59 -6.91 -26.61
N ILE A 184 -6.30 -6.28 -25.46
CA ILE A 184 -5.37 -5.15 -25.35
C ILE A 184 -3.97 -5.42 -25.92
N GLY A 185 -3.51 -6.67 -25.90
CA GLY A 185 -2.20 -7.05 -26.44
C GLY A 185 -2.13 -7.06 -27.98
N CYS A 186 -3.25 -6.90 -28.68
CA CYS A 186 -3.36 -7.00 -30.13
C CYS A 186 -3.95 -5.74 -30.79
N TYR A 187 -4.44 -4.79 -30.00
CA TYR A 187 -4.99 -3.55 -30.54
C TYR A 187 -3.88 -2.61 -30.98
N ILE A 188 -3.99 -2.10 -32.21
CA ILE A 188 -3.07 -1.12 -32.80
C ILE A 188 -3.82 0.22 -32.88
N PRO A 189 -3.49 1.21 -32.04
CA PRO A 189 -4.19 2.50 -32.02
C PRO A 189 -3.94 3.30 -33.29
N SER A 190 -4.97 3.97 -33.80
CA SER A 190 -4.86 4.98 -34.87
C SER A 190 -4.47 6.35 -34.27
N VAL A 191 -4.01 7.27 -35.12
CA VAL A 191 -3.44 8.58 -34.73
C VAL A 191 -4.38 9.47 -33.89
N ASN A 192 -5.68 9.17 -33.83
CA ASN A 192 -6.67 9.94 -33.05
C ASN A 192 -7.55 9.07 -32.15
N ASP A 193 -7.17 7.81 -31.93
CA ASP A 193 -7.93 6.94 -31.05
C ASP A 193 -7.68 7.36 -29.59
N HIS A 194 -8.77 7.61 -28.85
CA HIS A 194 -8.68 7.82 -27.42
C HIS A 194 -8.91 6.49 -26.70
N ILE A 195 -7.84 5.95 -26.12
CA ILE A 195 -7.90 4.74 -25.32
C ILE A 195 -8.55 5.05 -23.98
N ILE A 196 -9.57 4.26 -23.64
CA ILE A 196 -10.30 4.33 -22.38
C ILE A 196 -10.13 2.97 -21.68
N LEU A 197 -9.62 2.99 -20.46
CA LEU A 197 -9.58 1.81 -19.60
C LEU A 197 -10.71 1.93 -18.59
N ARG A 198 -11.66 1.00 -18.62
CA ARG A 198 -12.83 1.01 -17.75
C ARG A 198 -12.77 -0.17 -16.78
N PHE A 199 -12.86 0.11 -15.49
CA PHE A 199 -13.08 -0.93 -14.48
C PHE A 199 -14.58 -1.22 -14.38
N THR A 200 -14.97 -2.47 -14.57
CA THR A 200 -16.39 -2.88 -14.62
C THR A 200 -16.58 -4.26 -14.01
N THR A 201 -17.84 -4.64 -13.80
CA THR A 201 -18.28 -5.99 -13.44
C THR A 201 -18.95 -6.67 -14.63
N TRP A 202 -18.90 -8.01 -14.67
CA TRP A 202 -19.79 -8.80 -15.54
C TRP A 202 -21.23 -8.79 -15.03
#